data_AF-A0A0K8STM4-F1
#
_entry.id   AF-A0A0K8STM4-F1
#
_cell.length_a   1.000
_cell.length_b   1.000
_cell.length_c   1.000
_cell.angle_alpha   90.00
_cell.angle_beta   90.00
_cell.angle_gamma   90.00
#
_symmetry.space_group_name_H-M   'P 1'
#
loop_
_entity.id
_entity.type
_entity.pdbx_description
1 polymer ?
#
loop_
_entity_poly.entity_id
_entity_poly.type
_entity_poly.pdbx_seq_one_letter_code
_entity_poly.pdbx_strand_id
1 'polypeptide(L)'
;HKELAKLAVYILRKFTEVAATNKTVFVELLFPKHVKDACEIVDGYGSYQDSKNKRIAWEEHEEEELRRLDEEYSRTNVKENKVDWILDNIINKDRSRTGVIKKMKELGLEVPQSKPKGLWEEAEEEELKKLHEEADKDLPDKLLVSWIHE
;
A
#
# COMPACT_ATOMS: atom_id res chain seq x y z
N HIS A 1 -9.98 -24.25 25.57
CA HIS A 1 -9.55 -25.56 25.03
C HIS A 1 -10.59 -26.29 24.19
N LYS A 2 -11.88 -26.35 24.55
CA LYS A 2 -12.91 -27.09 23.78
C LYS A 2 -13.12 -26.58 22.34
N GLU A 3 -13.16 -25.26 22.15
CA GLU A 3 -13.34 -24.67 20.81
C GLU A 3 -12.12 -24.87 19.90
N LEU A 4 -10.92 -24.86 20.47
CA LEU A 4 -9.69 -25.17 19.73
C LEU A 4 -9.67 -26.64 19.26
N ALA A 5 -10.13 -27.57 20.10
CA ALA A 5 -10.24 -28.97 19.72
C ALA A 5 -11.27 -29.17 18.60
N LYS A 6 -12.43 -28.49 18.66
CA LYS A 6 -13.42 -28.51 17.58
C LYS A 6 -12.86 -27.95 16.27
N LEU A 7 -12.13 -26.85 16.34
CA LEU A 7 -11.46 -26.25 15.18
C LEU A 7 -10.42 -27.20 14.57
N ALA A 8 -9.57 -27.82 15.39
CA ALA A 8 -8.56 -28.76 14.91
C ALA A 8 -9.20 -29.97 14.21
N VAL A 9 -10.26 -30.54 14.79
CA VAL A 9 -11.04 -31.63 14.18
C VAL A 9 -11.67 -31.19 12.86
N TYR A 10 -12.21 -29.97 12.81
CA TYR A 10 -12.81 -29.41 11.59
C TYR A 10 -11.76 -29.23 10.47
N ILE A 11 -10.60 -28.67 10.79
CA ILE A 11 -9.49 -28.48 9.84
C ILE A 11 -9.04 -29.83 9.28
N LEU A 12 -8.81 -30.82 10.14
CA LEU A 12 -8.38 -32.15 9.71
C LEU A 12 -9.42 -32.83 8.80
N ARG A 13 -10.71 -32.71 9.11
CA ARG A 13 -11.80 -33.23 8.25
C ARG A 13 -11.78 -32.57 6.87
N LYS A 14 -11.73 -31.24 6.83
CA LYS A 14 -11.67 -30.49 5.56
C LYS A 14 -10.41 -30.80 4.76
N PHE A 15 -9.27 -30.95 5.42
CA PHE A 15 -8.04 -31.37 4.78
C PHE A 15 -8.18 -32.77 4.16
N THR A 16 -8.76 -33.75 4.87
CA THR A 16 -8.94 -35.10 4.32
C THR A 16 -9.91 -35.14 3.14
N GLU A 17 -10.95 -34.30 3.14
CA GLU A 17 -11.87 -34.15 2.01
C GLU A 17 -11.13 -33.62 0.76
N VAL A 18 -10.30 -32.59 0.91
CA VAL A 18 -9.52 -31.99 -0.19
C VAL A 18 -8.40 -32.93 -0.66
N ALA A 19 -7.75 -33.66 0.25
CA ALA A 19 -6.69 -34.61 -0.09
C ALA A 19 -7.19 -35.79 -0.94
N ALA A 20 -8.47 -36.14 -0.83
CA ALA A 20 -9.08 -37.20 -1.64
C ALA A 20 -9.20 -36.82 -3.12
N THR A 21 -9.42 -35.53 -3.41
CA THR A 21 -9.56 -35.01 -4.79
C THR A 21 -8.25 -34.46 -5.34
N ASN A 22 -7.44 -33.84 -4.49
CA ASN A 22 -6.19 -33.20 -4.87
C ASN A 22 -4.99 -33.74 -4.08
N LYS A 23 -4.22 -34.64 -4.70
CA LYS A 23 -3.03 -35.27 -4.09
C LYS A 23 -1.86 -34.30 -3.90
N THR A 24 -1.84 -33.14 -4.56
CA THR A 24 -0.75 -32.17 -4.40
C THR A 24 -0.85 -31.41 -3.08
N VAL A 25 -1.99 -31.48 -2.38
CA VAL A 25 -2.22 -30.78 -1.11
C VAL A 25 -1.22 -31.14 -0.01
N PHE A 26 -0.64 -32.36 -0.05
CA PHE A 26 0.40 -32.79 0.90
C PHE A 26 1.72 -32.02 0.71
N VAL A 27 2.03 -31.61 -0.52
CA VAL A 27 3.21 -30.79 -0.82
C VAL A 27 2.96 -29.35 -0.38
N GLU A 28 1.71 -28.87 -0.49
CA GLU A 28 1.32 -27.52 -0.09
C GLU A 28 1.39 -27.28 1.42
N LEU A 29 1.30 -28.35 2.23
CA LEU A 29 1.46 -28.32 3.70
C LEU A 29 2.85 -27.83 4.15
N LEU A 30 3.86 -27.95 3.28
CA LEU A 30 5.24 -27.61 3.60
C LEU A 30 5.51 -26.09 3.54
N PHE A 31 4.56 -25.29 3.07
CA PHE A 31 4.78 -23.85 2.84
C PHE A 31 3.61 -22.99 3.35
N PRO A 32 3.87 -21.88 4.07
CA PRO A 32 2.84 -20.92 4.43
C PRO A 32 2.16 -20.39 3.15
N LYS A 33 0.84 -20.44 3.10
CA LYS A 33 0.05 -20.01 1.93
C LYS A 33 -0.53 -18.63 2.11
N HIS A 34 -0.53 -17.87 1.01
CA HIS A 34 -1.29 -16.63 0.96
C HIS A 34 -2.78 -16.95 0.77
N VAL A 35 -3.67 -16.01 1.11
CA VAL A 35 -5.14 -16.18 0.98
C VAL A 35 -5.56 -16.60 -0.44
N LYS A 36 -4.83 -16.10 -1.43
CA LYS A 36 -4.98 -16.46 -2.84
C LYS A 36 -4.77 -17.96 -3.07
N ASP A 37 -3.64 -18.49 -2.61
CA ASP A 37 -3.26 -19.88 -2.82
C ASP A 37 -4.24 -20.83 -2.11
N ALA A 38 -4.75 -20.45 -0.93
CA ALA A 38 -5.75 -21.22 -0.20
C ALA A 38 -7.07 -21.37 -1.00
N CYS A 39 -7.56 -20.31 -1.65
CA CYS A 39 -8.73 -20.41 -2.53
C CYS A 39 -8.43 -21.27 -3.77
N GLU A 40 -7.28 -21.09 -4.41
CA GLU A 40 -6.91 -21.89 -5.59
C GLU A 40 -6.78 -23.38 -5.28
N ILE A 41 -6.36 -23.74 -4.06
CA ILE A 41 -6.27 -25.14 -3.62
C ILE A 41 -7.66 -25.75 -3.42
N VAL A 42 -8.63 -24.97 -2.93
CA VAL A 42 -9.99 -25.45 -2.61
C VAL A 42 -10.87 -25.50 -3.86
N ASP A 43 -10.86 -24.43 -4.66
CA ASP A 43 -11.77 -24.23 -5.79
C ASP A 43 -11.12 -24.61 -7.14
N GLY A 44 -9.84 -24.98 -7.15
CA GLY A 44 -9.05 -25.36 -8.33
C GLY A 44 -8.12 -24.26 -8.82
N TYR A 45 -6.97 -24.63 -9.38
CA TYR A 45 -5.95 -23.67 -9.80
C TYR A 45 -6.49 -22.76 -10.92
N GLY A 46 -6.34 -21.44 -10.77
CA GLY A 46 -6.90 -20.44 -11.71
C GLY A 46 -8.33 -19.97 -11.42
N SER A 47 -8.98 -20.51 -10.38
CA SER A 47 -10.32 -20.07 -9.93
C SER A 47 -10.32 -18.74 -9.17
N TYR A 48 -9.16 -18.31 -8.64
CA TYR A 48 -9.04 -17.08 -7.88
C TYR A 48 -9.17 -15.85 -8.79
N GLN A 49 -10.39 -15.33 -8.86
CA GLN A 49 -10.69 -14.02 -9.41
C GLN A 49 -10.47 -13.00 -8.29
N ASP A 50 -9.33 -12.31 -8.34
CA ASP A 50 -9.05 -11.22 -7.41
C ASP A 50 -10.01 -10.05 -7.70
N SER A 51 -11.16 -10.05 -7.02
CA SER A 51 -12.19 -9.01 -7.17
C SER A 51 -11.68 -7.64 -6.75
N LYS A 52 -10.62 -7.57 -5.93
CA LYS A 52 -9.91 -6.34 -5.56
C LYS A 52 -9.05 -5.81 -6.71
N ASN A 53 -8.76 -6.63 -7.71
CA ASN A 53 -8.00 -6.31 -8.91
C ASN A 53 -8.90 -6.20 -10.15
N LYS A 54 -10.20 -5.89 -10.00
CA LYS A 54 -10.92 -5.18 -11.06
C LYS A 54 -10.26 -3.82 -11.23
N ARG A 55 -9.13 -3.80 -11.93
CA ARG A 55 -8.46 -2.61 -12.43
C ARG A 55 -9.53 -1.90 -13.25
N ILE A 56 -10.05 -0.79 -12.73
CA ILE A 56 -10.96 0.06 -13.49
C ILE A 56 -10.17 0.46 -14.73
N ALA A 57 -10.56 -0.11 -15.88
CA ALA A 57 -9.92 0.20 -17.16
C ALA A 57 -10.00 1.72 -17.38
N TRP A 58 -8.95 2.29 -17.97
CA TRP A 58 -8.99 3.67 -18.39
C TRP A 58 -9.71 3.74 -19.72
N GLU A 59 -10.75 4.54 -19.79
CA GLU A 59 -11.43 4.82 -21.04
C GLU A 59 -10.65 5.87 -21.83
N GLU A 60 -10.78 5.85 -23.16
CA GLU A 60 -10.06 6.76 -24.06
C GLU A 60 -10.28 8.24 -23.70
N HIS A 61 -11.50 8.60 -23.29
CA HIS A 61 -11.83 9.96 -22.89
C HIS A 61 -11.12 10.39 -21.59
N GLU A 62 -10.90 9.46 -20.65
CA GLU A 62 -10.15 9.73 -19.42
C GLU A 62 -8.65 9.87 -19.70
N GLU A 63 -8.14 9.12 -20.68
CA GLU A 63 -6.74 9.28 -21.14
C GLU A 63 -6.51 10.64 -21.78
N GLU A 64 -7.44 11.09 -22.63
CA GLU A 64 -7.36 12.39 -23.28
C GLU A 64 -7.51 13.53 -22.28
N GLU A 65 -8.41 13.37 -21.30
CA GLU A 65 -8.51 14.29 -20.16
C GLU A 65 -7.19 14.38 -19.40
N LEU A 66 -6.55 13.25 -19.11
CA LEU A 66 -5.28 13.21 -18.40
C LEU A 66 -4.15 13.92 -19.17
N ARG A 67 -4.09 13.77 -20.50
CA ARG A 67 -3.13 14.53 -21.34
C ARG A 67 -3.40 16.03 -21.29
N ARG A 68 -4.67 16.44 -21.41
CA ARG A 68 -5.07 17.85 -21.36
C ARG A 68 -4.68 18.49 -20.02
N LEU A 69 -4.92 17.79 -18.91
CA LEU A 69 -4.57 18.25 -17.57
C LEU A 69 -3.04 18.38 -17.39
N ASP A 70 -2.26 17.48 -17.99
CA ASP A 70 -0.79 17.55 -17.99
C ASP A 70 -0.26 18.83 -18.66
N GLU A 71 -0.83 19.16 -19.83
CA GLU A 71 -0.50 20.38 -20.58
C GLU A 71 -0.95 21.66 -19.86
N GLU A 72 -2.12 21.62 -19.21
CA GLU A 72 -2.64 22.75 -18.43
C GLU A 72 -1.78 23.03 -17.20
N TYR A 73 -1.36 21.98 -16.48
CA TYR A 73 -0.43 22.11 -15.35
C TYR A 73 0.89 22.76 -15.80
N SER A 74 1.45 22.30 -16.93
CA SER A 74 2.69 22.80 -17.50
C SER A 74 2.59 24.29 -17.91
N ARG A 75 1.41 24.75 -18.34
CA ARG A 75 1.14 26.15 -18.69
C ARG A 75 0.92 27.05 -17.46
N THR A 76 0.32 26.50 -16.41
CA THR A 76 -0.09 27.27 -15.23
C THR A 76 1.05 27.45 -14.22
N ASN A 77 2.09 26.61 -14.29
CA ASN A 77 3.27 26.67 -13.43
C ASN A 77 2.91 26.72 -11.93
N VAL A 78 1.99 25.84 -11.54
CA VAL A 78 1.49 25.72 -10.17
C VAL A 78 2.60 25.10 -9.30
N LYS A 79 2.83 25.64 -8.10
CA LYS A 79 3.82 25.11 -7.15
C LYS A 79 3.44 23.78 -6.51
N GLU A 80 2.17 23.39 -6.61
CA GLU A 80 1.62 22.16 -6.03
C GLU A 80 2.10 20.91 -6.77
N ASN A 81 2.04 19.76 -6.10
CA ASN A 81 2.40 18.49 -6.71
C ASN A 81 1.47 18.20 -7.89
N LYS A 82 2.06 17.99 -9.07
CA LYS A 82 1.36 17.67 -10.33
C LYS A 82 0.26 16.63 -10.18
N VAL A 83 0.52 15.54 -9.45
CA VAL A 83 -0.44 14.43 -9.30
C VAL A 83 -1.62 14.84 -8.43
N ASP A 84 -1.37 15.64 -7.39
CA ASP A 84 -2.43 16.13 -6.50
C ASP A 84 -3.34 17.12 -7.25
N TRP A 85 -2.74 18.05 -8.00
CA TRP A 85 -3.50 18.95 -8.85
C TRP A 85 -4.34 18.21 -9.91
N ILE A 86 -3.80 17.16 -10.54
CA ILE A 86 -4.55 16.33 -11.49
C ILE A 86 -5.72 15.61 -10.81
N LEU A 87 -5.52 15.06 -9.61
CA LEU A 87 -6.60 14.41 -8.84
C LEU A 87 -7.72 15.39 -8.48
N ASP A 88 -7.38 16.64 -8.21
CA ASP A 88 -8.35 17.69 -7.90
C ASP A 88 -9.12 18.16 -9.13
N ASN A 89 -8.55 18.03 -10.34
CA ASN A 89 -9.17 18.50 -11.59
C ASN A 89 -9.78 17.39 -12.47
N ILE A 90 -9.48 16.11 -12.22
CA ILE A 90 -10.05 15.00 -12.98
C ILE A 90 -11.57 14.87 -12.73
N ILE A 91 -12.34 14.56 -13.77
CA ILE A 91 -13.80 14.35 -13.69
C ILE A 91 -14.12 13.14 -12.80
N ASN A 92 -13.42 12.03 -13.00
CA ASN A 92 -13.65 10.79 -12.25
C ASN A 92 -12.92 10.79 -10.90
N LYS A 93 -13.65 11.11 -9.82
CA LYS A 93 -13.10 11.17 -8.44
C LYS A 93 -12.87 9.83 -7.76
N ASP A 94 -13.30 8.71 -8.37
CA ASP A 94 -13.04 7.38 -7.84
C ASP A 94 -11.61 6.90 -8.16
N ARG A 95 -10.83 7.70 -8.90
CA ARG A 95 -9.46 7.39 -9.28
C ARG A 95 -8.50 7.59 -8.10
N SER A 96 -7.66 6.58 -7.87
CA SER A 96 -6.60 6.65 -6.85
C SER A 96 -5.33 7.31 -7.38
N ARG A 97 -4.57 7.96 -6.49
CA ARG A 97 -3.25 8.55 -6.80
C ARG A 97 -2.32 7.58 -7.52
N THR A 98 -2.22 6.35 -7.02
CA THR A 98 -1.38 5.31 -7.62
C THR A 98 -1.86 4.93 -9.02
N GLY A 99 -3.18 4.89 -9.23
CA GLY A 99 -3.78 4.63 -10.54
C GLY A 99 -3.41 5.71 -11.56
N VAL A 100 -3.54 6.99 -11.17
CA VAL A 100 -3.17 8.14 -12.00
C VAL A 100 -1.68 8.11 -12.34
N ILE A 101 -0.79 7.94 -11.35
CA ILE A 101 0.66 7.84 -11.56
C ILE A 101 1.01 6.73 -12.54
N LYS A 102 0.41 5.55 -12.37
CA LYS A 102 0.65 4.42 -13.26
C LYS A 102 0.23 4.76 -14.69
N LYS A 103 -0.93 5.39 -14.85
CA LYS A 103 -1.45 5.74 -16.17
C LYS A 103 -0.63 6.83 -16.86
N MET A 104 -0.21 7.85 -16.11
CA MET A 104 0.70 8.88 -16.63
C MET A 104 1.99 8.25 -17.17
N LYS A 105 2.59 7.29 -16.45
CA LYS A 105 3.75 6.55 -16.93
C LYS A 105 3.47 5.72 -18.20
N GLU A 106 2.32 5.06 -18.27
CA GLU A 106 1.90 4.32 -19.47
C GLU A 106 1.73 5.24 -20.69
N LEU A 107 1.30 6.49 -20.48
CA LEU A 107 1.14 7.50 -21.54
C LEU A 107 2.44 8.28 -21.85
N GLY A 108 3.54 7.98 -21.16
CA GLY A 108 4.82 8.68 -21.35
C GLY A 108 4.85 10.12 -20.79
N LEU A 109 3.94 10.47 -19.90
CA LEU A 109 3.87 11.78 -19.25
C LEU A 109 4.87 11.88 -18.09
N GLU A 110 5.42 13.07 -17.87
CA GLU A 110 6.33 13.32 -16.76
C GLU A 110 5.61 13.19 -15.41
N VAL A 111 6.04 12.23 -14.61
CA VAL A 111 5.56 12.06 -13.23
C VAL A 111 6.62 12.59 -12.28
N PRO A 112 6.26 13.45 -11.30
CA PRO A 112 7.20 13.86 -10.27
C PRO A 112 7.74 12.60 -9.58
N GLN A 113 9.07 12.46 -9.57
CA GLN A 113 9.70 11.41 -8.77
C GLN A 113 9.27 11.64 -7.32
N SER A 114 8.69 10.62 -6.69
CA SER A 114 8.51 10.67 -5.24
C SER A 114 9.89 10.93 -4.65
N LYS A 115 10.03 11.94 -3.79
CA LYS A 115 11.22 12.04 -2.93
C LYS A 115 11.41 10.66 -2.30
N PRO A 116 12.60 10.05 -2.38
CA PRO A 116 12.81 8.76 -1.76
C PRO A 116 12.48 8.89 -0.28
N LYS A 117 11.69 7.96 0.27
CA LYS A 117 11.40 7.94 1.71
C LYS A 117 12.73 7.86 2.46
N GLY A 118 13.08 8.90 3.22
CA GLY A 118 14.28 8.94 4.05
C GLY A 118 15.43 9.84 3.57
N LEU A 119 15.27 10.63 2.49
CA LEU A 119 16.17 11.77 2.29
C LEU A 119 15.67 12.93 3.15
N TRP A 120 16.32 13.13 4.29
CA TRP A 120 16.25 14.36 5.03
C TRP A 120 17.05 15.42 4.26
N GLU A 121 16.43 16.55 3.96
CA GLU A 121 17.17 17.70 3.42
C GLU A 121 17.96 18.38 4.55
N GLU A 122 19.11 18.99 4.25
CA GLU A 122 19.95 19.67 5.26
C GLU A 122 19.16 20.68 6.11
N ALA A 123 18.17 21.34 5.50
CA ALA A 123 17.27 22.25 6.19
C ALA A 123 16.37 21.54 7.22
N GLU A 124 15.87 20.35 6.88
CA GLU A 124 15.05 19.52 7.78
C GLU A 124 15.91 18.95 8.92
N GLU A 125 17.16 18.58 8.65
CA GLU A 125 18.12 18.18 9.67
C GLU A 125 18.45 19.34 10.63
N GLU A 126 18.63 20.56 10.11
CA GLU A 126 18.91 21.74 10.91
C GLU A 126 17.69 22.14 11.78
N GLU A 127 16.48 22.02 11.25
CA GLU A 127 15.24 22.21 11.99
C GLU A 127 15.08 21.15 13.09
N LEU A 128 15.31 19.87 12.77
CA LEU A 128 15.28 18.79 13.73
C LEU A 128 16.31 19.00 14.86
N LYS A 129 17.50 19.47 14.51
CA LYS A 129 18.55 19.80 15.47
C LYS A 129 18.14 20.96 16.38
N LYS A 130 17.53 22.02 15.85
CA LYS A 130 17.00 23.13 16.65
C LYS A 130 15.94 22.66 17.63
N LEU A 131 14.98 21.85 17.15
CA LEU A 131 13.92 21.28 18.00
C LEU A 131 14.48 20.37 19.10
N HIS A 132 15.50 19.56 18.80
CA HIS A 132 16.17 18.73 19.80
C HIS A 132 16.86 19.59 20.86
N GLU A 133 17.61 20.62 20.44
CA GLU A 133 18.29 21.53 21.36
C GLU A 133 17.31 22.38 22.20
N GLU A 134 16.12 22.67 21.68
CA GLU A 134 15.05 23.33 22.42
C GLU A 134 14.38 22.39 23.42
N ALA A 135 14.07 21.16 23.02
CA ALA A 135 13.52 20.14 23.90
C ALA A 135 14.47 19.76 25.05
N ASP A 136 15.79 19.67 24.80
CA ASP A 136 16.79 19.42 25.84
C ASP A 136 16.91 20.59 26.85
N LYS A 137 16.61 21.84 26.43
CA LYS A 137 16.59 23.00 27.33
C LYS A 137 15.34 23.02 28.22
N ASP A 138 14.23 22.48 27.72
CA ASP A 138 12.94 22.42 28.41
C ASP A 138 12.75 21.14 29.24
N LEU A 139 13.63 20.14 29.11
CA LEU A 139 13.68 19.03 30.05
C LEU A 139 14.36 19.49 31.36
N PRO A 140 13.62 19.63 32.47
CA PRO A 140 14.29 19.83 33.74
C PRO A 140 15.11 18.58 34.05
N ASP A 141 16.41 18.77 34.30
CA ASP A 141 17.38 17.81 34.89
C ASP A 141 16.87 17.07 36.15
N LYS A 142 15.66 17.41 36.63
CA LYS A 142 14.98 16.81 37.79
C LYS A 142 14.29 15.47 37.53
N LEU A 143 14.10 15.02 36.29
CA LEU A 143 13.40 13.75 36.02
C LEU A 143 14.31 12.53 35.81
N LEU A 144 15.63 12.72 35.66
CA LEU A 144 16.60 11.61 35.61
C LEU A 144 17.02 11.12 37.00
N VAL A 145 16.87 11.93 38.04
CA VAL A 145 17.26 11.56 39.42
C VAL A 145 16.13 10.86 40.19
N SER A 146 14.87 11.00 39.77
CA SER A 146 13.73 10.37 40.45
C SER A 146 13.51 8.89 40.14
N TRP A 147 14.18 8.35 39.10
CA TRP A 147 14.04 6.93 38.69
C TRP A 147 15.17 6.02 39.18
N ILE A 148 16.11 6.53 39.99
CA ILE A 148 17.26 5.75 40.50
C ILE A 148 17.13 5.40 42.00
N HIS A 149 16.06 5.83 42.68
CA HIS A 149 15.89 5.59 44.12
C HIS A 149 14.51 5.03 44.55
N GLU A 150 13.84 4.28 43.68
CA GLU A 150 12.71 3.42 44.09
C GLU A 150 13.02 1.96 43.75
#